data_AF-A0A2J7QFK6-F1
#
_entry.id   AF-A0A2J7QFK6-F1
#
_cell.length_a   1.000
_cell.length_b   1.000
_cell.length_c   1.000
_cell.angle_alpha   90.00
_cell.angle_beta   90.00
_cell.angle_gamma   90.00
#
_symmetry.space_group_name_H-M   'P 1'
#
loop_
_entity.id
_entity.type
_entity.pdbx_description
1 polymer ?
#
loop_
_entity_poly.entity_id
_entity_poly.type
_entity_poly.pdbx_seq_one_letter_code
_entity_poly.pdbx_strand_id
1 'polypeptide(L)'
;MASSYTESEDSKESETDSEVEDGTHILLEPQKHDILKKELEEEDKVLDMLNEMGNMKENETLEMLLAYLERVTDKILQFSFQDITSMFSNGAIFLVDGDSLLLNLMGNANYDPDNGGQFLHLTYLCERQLQLFARKGGKFEIIFCNIWNRAWSSKPTLLLARSALISHLRFNILCKVHEFDSMWDVNLRTILEKCNCAFILTDFQMLDSYFKLFPHDDHTIQEMIFHVSICYSLLSLYLGCVDMNEVELTVSTLNGFYCPPAGKLQPLIFRQLLKNSITRIEENCRPSPVSTNTVATLLRALEGEMDVRRVITVIAAAQFLEDCDAPQPCKDWIRAFLIYSSVLEVLPLNFRGRSSFVVHTSVFTEFLKKLHKYMNCVLHRILHDIPNVNYNFNTVADLWHGNLFVLVLNYVTAHSSCEEILLGDHILTAYDHLLLEVIRHTEKPLTRFPVKIQNIVFSAKASEGEENTSVERPACSLPLPHNHHEVVPTGCLLAFQFCEDVLPDAMRYNC
;
A
#
# COMPACT_ATOMS: atom_id res chain seq x y z
N MET A 1 53.00 46.59 -8.42
CA MET A 1 52.53 46.80 -9.80
C MET A 1 51.01 46.85 -9.72
N ALA A 2 50.37 48.00 -9.48
CA ALA A 2 49.98 49.02 -10.47
C ALA A 2 49.23 48.35 -11.65
N SER A 3 47.96 48.59 -11.95
CA SER A 3 47.18 49.84 -12.11
C SER A 3 45.69 49.42 -12.18
N SER A 4 44.77 49.88 -11.32
CA SER A 4 43.86 51.04 -11.50
C SER A 4 43.32 51.25 -12.92
N TYR A 5 42.00 51.28 -13.09
CA TYR A 5 41.25 52.43 -13.65
C TYR A 5 39.77 52.39 -13.21
N THR A 6 39.34 53.53 -12.69
CA THR A 6 38.02 53.98 -12.21
C THR A 6 37.36 54.89 -13.25
N GLU A 7 36.13 55.33 -12.94
CA GLU A 7 35.32 56.46 -13.46
C GLU A 7 34.20 56.06 -14.44
N SER A 8 32.91 56.13 -14.05
CA SER A 8 31.99 57.30 -13.82
C SER A 8 31.66 58.02 -15.14
N GLU A 9 30.47 58.51 -15.48
CA GLU A 9 29.37 59.24 -14.80
C GLU A 9 28.08 58.97 -15.62
N ASP A 10 26.89 58.83 -15.02
CA ASP A 10 25.91 59.88 -14.70
C ASP A 10 25.49 60.80 -15.88
N SER A 11 24.23 60.68 -16.31
CA SER A 11 23.47 61.79 -16.90
C SER A 11 21.96 61.58 -16.73
N LYS A 12 21.38 62.42 -15.87
CA LYS A 12 19.95 62.67 -15.67
C LYS A 12 19.43 63.73 -16.65
N GLU A 13 18.10 63.73 -16.82
CA GLU A 13 17.21 64.78 -17.38
C GLU A 13 17.29 64.99 -18.91
N SER A 14 16.20 65.24 -19.64
CA SER A 14 15.00 66.01 -19.32
C SER A 14 13.77 65.59 -20.15
N GLU A 15 12.61 65.93 -19.61
CA GLU A 15 11.28 65.96 -20.23
C GLU A 15 11.22 66.71 -21.59
N THR A 16 10.43 66.18 -22.52
CA THR A 16 9.66 66.99 -23.48
C THR A 16 8.36 66.26 -23.82
N ASP A 17 7.25 66.92 -23.48
CA ASP A 17 5.90 66.63 -23.96
C ASP A 17 5.82 66.62 -25.48
N SER A 18 5.19 65.59 -26.03
CA SER A 18 4.46 65.72 -27.29
C SER A 18 3.29 64.74 -27.29
N GLU A 19 2.10 65.29 -27.09
CA GLU A 19 0.81 64.68 -27.37
C GLU A 19 0.78 64.15 -28.80
N VAL A 20 0.58 62.84 -28.97
CA VAL A 20 0.02 62.25 -30.19
C VAL A 20 -0.98 61.19 -29.74
N GLU A 21 -2.26 61.54 -29.87
CA GLU A 21 -3.36 60.59 -29.86
C GLU A 21 -3.15 59.58 -30.99
N ASP A 22 -3.00 58.29 -30.66
CA ASP A 22 -3.42 57.23 -31.56
C ASP A 22 -3.99 56.05 -30.76
N GLY A 23 -5.26 55.78 -31.02
CA GLY A 23 -6.08 54.81 -30.32
C GLY A 23 -5.66 53.40 -30.67
N THR A 24 -5.01 52.72 -29.74
CA THR A 24 -4.89 51.26 -29.79
C THR A 24 -5.72 50.68 -28.65
N HIS A 25 -6.94 50.27 -28.99
CA HIS A 25 -7.82 49.52 -28.10
C HIS A 25 -7.07 48.30 -27.54
N ILE A 26 -6.85 48.30 -26.23
CA ILE A 26 -6.45 47.13 -25.46
C ILE A 26 -7.59 46.11 -25.57
N LEU A 27 -7.43 45.09 -26.41
CA LEU A 27 -8.22 43.87 -26.40
C LEU A 27 -7.82 43.06 -25.15
N LEU A 28 -8.40 43.41 -24.01
CA LEU A 28 -8.45 42.50 -22.85
C LEU A 28 -9.35 41.32 -23.24
N GLU A 29 -8.74 40.13 -23.21
CA GLU A 29 -9.30 38.85 -23.65
C GLU A 29 -10.65 38.51 -23.00
N PRO A 30 -11.71 38.29 -23.80
CA PRO A 30 -13.00 37.77 -23.31
C PRO A 30 -12.90 36.41 -22.62
N GLN A 31 -11.85 35.62 -22.92
CA GLN A 31 -11.68 34.25 -22.43
C GLN A 31 -11.38 34.17 -20.92
N LYS A 32 -10.64 35.13 -20.35
CA LYS A 32 -10.37 35.15 -18.90
C LYS A 32 -11.64 35.41 -18.09
N HIS A 33 -12.53 36.24 -18.61
CA HIS A 33 -13.75 36.64 -17.91
C HIS A 33 -14.81 35.53 -17.89
N ASP A 34 -14.87 34.71 -18.95
CA ASP A 34 -15.75 33.53 -19.00
C ASP A 34 -15.26 32.38 -18.12
N ILE A 35 -13.93 32.18 -18.01
CA ILE A 35 -13.34 31.19 -17.10
C ILE A 35 -13.60 31.57 -15.64
N LEU A 36 -13.32 32.83 -15.27
CA LEU A 36 -13.59 33.36 -13.91
C LEU A 36 -15.08 33.25 -13.53
N LYS A 37 -15.99 33.52 -14.46
CA LYS A 37 -17.43 33.41 -14.22
C LYS A 37 -17.87 31.96 -14.01
N LYS A 38 -17.30 31.02 -14.77
CA LYS A 38 -17.58 29.59 -14.64
C LYS A 38 -17.02 29.01 -13.33
N GLU A 39 -15.83 29.44 -12.91
CA GLU A 39 -15.25 29.10 -11.61
C GLU A 39 -16.14 29.60 -10.45
N LEU A 40 -16.62 30.84 -10.53
CA LEU A 40 -17.53 31.42 -9.53
C LEU A 40 -18.89 30.70 -9.48
N GLU A 41 -19.46 30.32 -10.63
CA GLU A 41 -20.71 29.55 -10.70
C GLU A 41 -20.58 28.12 -10.15
N GLU A 42 -19.38 27.51 -10.23
CA GLU A 42 -19.11 26.21 -9.62
C GLU A 42 -18.91 26.33 -8.10
N GLU A 43 -18.24 27.39 -7.64
CA GLU A 43 -18.10 27.72 -6.22
C GLU A 43 -19.47 27.98 -5.55
N ASP A 44 -20.35 28.75 -6.20
CA ASP A 44 -21.70 29.04 -5.69
C ASP A 44 -22.55 27.77 -5.60
N LYS A 45 -22.44 26.84 -6.57
CA LYS A 45 -23.13 25.54 -6.50
C LYS A 45 -22.62 24.67 -5.35
N VAL A 46 -21.31 24.67 -5.10
CA VAL A 46 -20.74 23.97 -3.94
C VAL A 46 -21.27 24.62 -2.67
N LEU A 47 -21.33 25.95 -2.61
CA LEU A 47 -21.84 26.68 -1.46
C LEU A 47 -23.32 26.38 -1.18
N ASP A 48 -24.16 26.31 -2.23
CA ASP A 48 -25.58 25.97 -2.12
C ASP A 48 -25.79 24.54 -1.61
N MET A 49 -25.04 23.57 -2.15
CA MET A 49 -25.06 22.20 -1.62
C MET A 49 -24.63 22.16 -0.15
N LEU A 50 -23.58 22.92 0.21
CA LEU A 50 -23.13 23.01 1.60
C LEU A 50 -24.20 23.64 2.50
N ASN A 51 -24.96 24.64 2.02
CA ASN A 51 -26.05 25.25 2.77
C ASN A 51 -27.23 24.29 2.97
N GLU A 52 -27.57 23.46 1.97
CA GLU A 52 -28.53 22.37 2.14
C GLU A 52 -28.07 21.37 3.21
N MET A 53 -26.76 21.10 3.25
CA MET A 53 -26.14 20.21 4.24
C MET A 53 -26.04 20.80 5.65
N GLY A 54 -25.93 22.11 5.79
CA GLY A 54 -25.90 22.78 7.11
C GLY A 54 -27.21 22.66 7.89
N ASN A 55 -28.31 22.31 7.22
CA ASN A 55 -29.64 22.15 7.80
C ASN A 55 -29.96 20.70 8.23
N MET A 56 -28.97 19.81 8.16
CA MET A 56 -29.10 18.39 8.49
C MET A 56 -29.31 18.14 9.99
N LYS A 57 -30.09 17.10 10.30
CA LYS A 57 -30.33 16.69 11.69
C LYS A 57 -29.21 15.75 12.16
N GLU A 58 -28.86 15.79 13.45
CA GLU A 58 -27.81 14.92 14.05
C GLU A 58 -28.03 13.40 13.85
N ASN A 59 -29.23 12.97 13.41
CA ASN A 59 -29.65 11.57 13.29
C ASN A 59 -29.60 10.99 11.86
N GLU A 60 -28.89 11.62 10.92
CA GLU A 60 -28.77 11.10 9.55
C GLU A 60 -27.91 9.83 9.46
N THR A 61 -28.21 8.99 8.47
CA THR A 61 -27.51 7.71 8.24
C THR A 61 -26.12 7.93 7.61
N LEU A 62 -25.21 6.97 7.81
CA LEU A 62 -23.87 7.01 7.21
C LEU A 62 -23.93 7.12 5.68
N GLU A 63 -24.84 6.39 5.05
CA GLU A 63 -25.07 6.39 3.59
C GLU A 63 -25.44 7.79 3.07
N MET A 64 -26.28 8.53 3.80
CA MET A 64 -26.60 9.91 3.43
C MET A 64 -25.34 10.78 3.48
N LEU A 65 -24.61 10.75 4.59
CA LEU A 65 -23.36 11.53 4.75
C LEU A 65 -22.34 11.19 3.67
N LEU A 66 -22.21 9.92 3.30
CA LEU A 66 -21.36 9.46 2.21
C LEU A 66 -21.79 10.08 0.88
N ALA A 67 -23.06 9.97 0.50
CA ALA A 67 -23.57 10.53 -0.75
C ALA A 67 -23.34 12.05 -0.87
N TYR A 68 -23.35 12.77 0.27
CA TYR A 68 -22.99 14.19 0.27
C TYR A 68 -21.48 14.42 0.10
N LEU A 69 -20.66 13.64 0.81
CA LEU A 69 -19.20 13.72 0.69
C LEU A 69 -18.71 13.39 -0.72
N GLU A 70 -19.31 12.40 -1.38
CA GLU A 70 -19.07 12.07 -2.79
C GLU A 70 -19.31 13.28 -3.69
N ARG A 71 -20.52 13.88 -3.61
CA ARG A 71 -20.87 15.06 -4.42
C ARG A 71 -19.94 16.23 -4.17
N VAL A 72 -19.52 16.46 -2.92
CA VAL A 72 -18.55 17.51 -2.61
C VAL A 72 -17.19 17.16 -3.22
N THR A 73 -16.73 15.93 -3.04
CA THR A 73 -15.45 15.44 -3.58
C THR A 73 -15.40 15.64 -5.09
N ASP A 74 -16.44 15.23 -5.81
CA ASP A 74 -16.56 15.40 -7.27
C ASP A 74 -16.46 16.85 -7.75
N LYS A 75 -16.89 17.81 -6.91
CA LYS A 75 -16.84 19.23 -7.26
C LYS A 75 -15.52 19.91 -6.90
N ILE A 76 -14.86 19.46 -5.85
CA ILE A 76 -13.58 20.05 -5.43
C ILE A 76 -12.40 19.46 -6.20
N LEU A 77 -12.56 18.26 -6.77
CA LEU A 77 -11.55 17.64 -7.62
C LEU A 77 -11.53 18.31 -8.99
N GLN A 78 -10.56 19.21 -9.16
CA GLN A 78 -10.28 19.90 -10.41
C GLN A 78 -8.89 19.52 -10.91
N PHE A 79 -8.80 18.37 -11.56
CA PHE A 79 -7.53 17.89 -12.07
C PHE A 79 -7.10 18.61 -13.34
N SER A 80 -5.80 18.85 -13.43
CA SER A 80 -5.11 19.29 -14.64
C SER A 80 -3.88 18.42 -14.87
N PHE A 81 -3.69 17.96 -16.10
CA PHE A 81 -2.49 17.21 -16.47
C PHE A 81 -1.34 18.19 -16.71
N GLN A 82 -0.28 18.08 -15.92
CA GLN A 82 0.83 19.02 -15.97
C GLN A 82 2.16 18.40 -15.51
N ASP A 83 3.25 19.11 -15.79
CA ASP A 83 4.58 18.75 -15.30
C ASP A 83 4.70 19.05 -13.79
N ILE A 84 4.67 17.99 -12.98
CA ILE A 84 4.79 18.06 -11.52
C ILE A 84 6.26 18.13 -11.05
N THR A 85 7.25 18.01 -11.96
CA THR A 85 8.68 18.06 -11.59
C THR A 85 9.04 19.37 -10.91
N SER A 86 8.49 20.47 -11.41
CA SER A 86 8.71 21.83 -10.87
C SER A 86 8.23 21.97 -9.42
N MET A 87 7.29 21.13 -8.99
CA MET A 87 6.73 21.18 -7.63
C MET A 87 7.69 20.63 -6.57
N PHE A 88 8.64 19.78 -6.95
CA PHE A 88 9.62 19.19 -6.04
C PHE A 88 11.09 19.48 -6.39
N SER A 89 11.35 20.24 -7.46
CA SER A 89 12.72 20.52 -7.94
C SER A 89 13.58 21.34 -6.98
N ASN A 90 12.98 22.10 -6.05
CA ASN A 90 13.69 22.98 -5.11
C ASN A 90 13.96 22.31 -3.75
N GLY A 91 13.99 20.97 -3.71
CA GLY A 91 14.17 20.22 -2.48
C GLY A 91 12.95 20.19 -1.57
N ALA A 92 11.80 20.66 -2.07
CA ALA A 92 10.50 20.38 -1.46
C ALA A 92 10.27 18.86 -1.44
N ILE A 93 9.64 18.38 -0.38
CA ILE A 93 9.22 16.99 -0.31
C ILE A 93 7.77 16.88 -0.75
N PHE A 94 7.34 15.69 -1.15
CA PHE A 94 5.91 15.39 -1.24
C PHE A 94 5.60 14.17 -0.36
N LEU A 95 4.35 14.07 0.08
CA LEU A 95 3.91 12.91 0.85
C LEU A 95 3.35 11.86 -0.10
N VAL A 96 3.54 10.59 0.23
CA VAL A 96 2.87 9.47 -0.44
C VAL A 96 1.89 8.86 0.55
N ASP A 97 0.61 8.78 0.18
CA ASP A 97 -0.37 8.00 0.92
C ASP A 97 -0.08 6.50 0.72
N GLY A 98 0.47 5.88 1.77
CA GLY A 98 0.89 4.49 1.77
C GLY A 98 -0.26 3.49 1.77
N ASP A 99 -1.42 3.88 2.31
CA ASP A 99 -2.60 3.00 2.34
C ASP A 99 -3.25 2.94 0.94
N SER A 100 -3.31 4.06 0.23
CA SER A 100 -3.77 4.08 -1.17
C SER A 100 -2.73 3.47 -2.12
N LEU A 101 -1.42 3.69 -1.90
CA LEU A 101 -0.36 2.96 -2.61
C LEU A 101 -0.49 1.44 -2.46
N LEU A 102 -0.73 0.94 -1.25
CA LEU A 102 -0.91 -0.50 -1.03
C LEU A 102 -2.05 -1.08 -1.88
N LEU A 103 -3.21 -0.42 -1.89
CA LEU A 103 -4.35 -0.87 -2.68
C LEU A 103 -4.12 -0.75 -4.18
N ASN A 104 -3.42 0.30 -4.62
CA ASN A 104 -2.98 0.45 -6.01
C ASN A 104 -2.16 -0.76 -6.48
N LEU A 105 -1.17 -1.15 -5.65
CA LEU A 105 -0.28 -2.27 -5.93
C LEU A 105 -1.03 -3.62 -5.94
N MET A 106 -1.97 -3.81 -5.01
CA MET A 106 -2.78 -5.03 -4.96
C MET A 106 -3.82 -5.10 -6.09
N GLY A 107 -4.25 -3.97 -6.63
CA GLY A 107 -5.09 -3.87 -7.82
C GLY A 107 -4.33 -4.00 -9.15
N ASN A 108 -2.99 -4.03 -9.11
CA ASN A 108 -2.17 -4.14 -10.30
C ASN A 108 -2.45 -5.45 -11.05
N ALA A 109 -2.61 -5.39 -12.37
CA ALA A 109 -2.90 -6.58 -13.20
C ALA A 109 -1.82 -7.68 -13.11
N ASN A 110 -0.59 -7.33 -12.72
CA ASN A 110 0.48 -8.30 -12.54
C ASN A 110 0.49 -8.94 -11.14
N TYR A 111 -0.16 -8.32 -10.15
CA TYR A 111 -0.20 -8.87 -8.80
C TYR A 111 -1.17 -10.06 -8.76
N ASP A 112 -0.74 -11.17 -8.16
CA ASP A 112 -1.60 -12.32 -7.93
C ASP A 112 -2.20 -12.23 -6.51
N PRO A 113 -3.51 -11.95 -6.36
CA PRO A 113 -4.17 -11.90 -5.06
C PRO A 113 -4.57 -13.28 -4.52
N ASP A 114 -4.45 -14.34 -5.33
CA ASP A 114 -4.94 -15.68 -4.97
C ASP A 114 -4.21 -16.23 -3.74
N ASN A 115 -4.91 -17.05 -2.96
CA ASN A 115 -4.35 -17.74 -1.79
C ASN A 115 -3.68 -16.82 -0.75
N GLY A 116 -4.13 -15.56 -0.68
CA GLY A 116 -3.57 -14.54 0.21
C GLY A 116 -2.40 -13.76 -0.38
N GLY A 117 -2.09 -13.97 -1.65
CA GLY A 117 -1.14 -13.20 -2.45
C GLY A 117 0.34 -13.58 -2.27
N GLN A 118 1.21 -12.77 -2.88
CA GLN A 118 2.66 -12.92 -2.81
C GLN A 118 3.32 -11.62 -2.37
N PHE A 119 3.78 -11.55 -1.12
CA PHE A 119 4.25 -10.29 -0.56
C PHE A 119 5.56 -9.82 -1.15
N LEU A 120 6.46 -10.73 -1.55
CA LEU A 120 7.71 -10.32 -2.19
C LEU A 120 7.44 -9.61 -3.53
N HIS A 121 6.43 -10.07 -4.26
CA HIS A 121 6.00 -9.42 -5.50
C HIS A 121 5.32 -8.07 -5.22
N LEU A 122 4.45 -8.01 -4.20
CA LEU A 122 3.85 -6.75 -3.76
C LEU A 122 4.92 -5.70 -3.42
N THR A 123 5.94 -6.11 -2.66
CA THR A 123 7.09 -5.27 -2.30
C THR A 123 7.87 -4.83 -3.53
N TYR A 124 8.15 -5.74 -4.47
CA TYR A 124 8.81 -5.40 -5.72
C TYR A 124 8.05 -4.32 -6.51
N LEU A 125 6.73 -4.47 -6.65
CA LEU A 125 5.88 -3.48 -7.32
C LEU A 125 5.95 -2.11 -6.62
N CYS A 126 5.94 -2.10 -5.28
CA CYS A 126 6.10 -0.88 -4.49
C CYS A 126 7.43 -0.19 -4.77
N GLU A 127 8.55 -0.93 -4.69
CA GLU A 127 9.88 -0.36 -4.94
C GLU A 127 9.98 0.24 -6.34
N ARG A 128 9.49 -0.49 -7.34
CA ARG A 128 9.48 -0.03 -8.73
C ARG A 128 8.70 1.27 -8.89
N GLN A 129 7.52 1.38 -8.26
CA GLN A 129 6.70 2.60 -8.35
C GLN A 129 7.37 3.79 -7.67
N LEU A 130 7.91 3.59 -6.46
CA LEU A 130 8.62 4.65 -5.73
C LEU A 130 9.91 5.12 -6.46
N GLN A 131 10.57 4.22 -7.19
CA GLN A 131 11.76 4.54 -7.96
C GLN A 131 11.51 5.48 -9.13
N LEU A 132 10.30 5.52 -9.68
CA LEU A 132 9.92 6.50 -10.72
C LEU A 132 10.17 7.93 -10.24
N PHE A 133 9.81 8.21 -8.99
CA PHE A 133 10.00 9.52 -8.38
C PHE A 133 11.45 9.77 -7.96
N ALA A 134 12.10 8.77 -7.36
CA ALA A 134 13.50 8.90 -6.92
C ALA A 134 14.45 9.20 -8.10
N ARG A 135 14.23 8.58 -9.27
CA ARG A 135 15.01 8.81 -10.50
C ARG A 135 14.96 10.26 -11.01
N LYS A 136 13.91 11.01 -10.68
CA LYS A 136 13.77 12.43 -11.02
C LYS A 136 14.22 13.37 -9.91
N GLY A 137 14.92 12.84 -8.90
CA GLY A 137 15.37 13.61 -7.73
C GLY A 137 14.23 13.96 -6.77
N GLY A 138 13.05 13.35 -6.92
CA GLY A 138 11.94 13.51 -6.01
C GLY A 138 12.30 13.01 -4.62
N LYS A 139 12.10 13.87 -3.62
CA LYS A 139 12.20 13.50 -2.20
C LYS A 139 10.79 13.30 -1.66
N PHE A 140 10.55 12.16 -1.04
CA PHE A 140 9.25 11.86 -0.47
C PHE A 140 9.36 11.20 0.88
N GLU A 141 8.29 11.35 1.67
CA GLU A 141 8.06 10.62 2.91
C GLU A 141 6.72 9.90 2.76
N ILE A 142 6.62 8.68 3.28
CA ILE A 142 5.40 7.86 3.14
C ILE A 142 4.60 7.96 4.43
N ILE A 143 3.30 8.18 4.32
CA ILE A 143 2.39 8.26 5.46
C ILE A 143 1.41 7.09 5.44
N PHE A 144 1.10 6.58 6.63
CA PHE A 144 0.11 5.53 6.83
C PHE A 144 -0.85 5.96 7.95
N CYS A 145 -2.15 5.76 7.76
CA CYS A 145 -3.17 6.17 8.72
C CYS A 145 -3.78 4.95 9.42
N ASN A 146 -3.66 4.90 10.76
CA ASN A 146 -4.14 3.79 11.58
C ASN A 146 -5.66 3.63 11.59
N ILE A 147 -6.42 4.63 11.12
CA ILE A 147 -7.85 4.48 10.86
C ILE A 147 -8.13 3.30 9.90
N TRP A 148 -7.24 3.06 8.93
CA TRP A 148 -7.34 1.92 8.02
C TRP A 148 -7.10 0.57 8.72
N ASN A 149 -6.26 0.51 9.76
CA ASN A 149 -6.12 -0.72 10.57
C ASN A 149 -7.47 -1.14 11.19
N ARG A 150 -8.28 -0.16 11.56
CA ARG A 150 -9.59 -0.37 12.18
C ARG A 150 -10.64 -0.70 11.12
N ALA A 151 -10.65 0.07 10.02
CA ALA A 151 -11.55 -0.16 8.88
C ALA A 151 -11.31 -1.52 8.20
N TRP A 152 -10.08 -2.03 8.22
CA TRP A 152 -9.70 -3.32 7.64
C TRP A 152 -9.58 -4.43 8.69
N SER A 153 -10.15 -4.26 9.88
CA SER A 153 -10.07 -5.25 10.97
C SER A 153 -10.61 -6.64 10.59
N SER A 154 -11.54 -6.72 9.64
CA SER A 154 -12.08 -7.96 9.07
C SER A 154 -11.22 -8.56 7.94
N LYS A 155 -10.15 -7.88 7.53
CA LYS A 155 -9.29 -8.20 6.37
C LYS A 155 -7.85 -8.52 6.83
N PRO A 156 -7.62 -9.64 7.54
CA PRO A 156 -6.33 -9.96 8.13
C PRO A 156 -5.19 -10.08 7.10
N THR A 157 -5.46 -10.57 5.89
CA THR A 157 -4.47 -10.60 4.80
C THR A 157 -4.03 -9.21 4.38
N LEU A 158 -4.98 -8.27 4.22
CA LEU A 158 -4.68 -6.89 3.86
C LEU A 158 -3.89 -6.19 4.97
N LEU A 159 -4.28 -6.39 6.23
CA LEU A 159 -3.54 -5.85 7.37
C LEU A 159 -2.12 -6.43 7.47
N LEU A 160 -1.96 -7.74 7.23
CA LEU A 160 -0.65 -8.36 7.23
C LEU A 160 0.23 -7.79 6.11
N ALA A 161 -0.32 -7.66 4.90
CA ALA A 161 0.38 -7.05 3.76
C ALA A 161 0.79 -5.60 4.07
N ARG A 162 -0.11 -4.80 4.68
CA ARG A 162 0.17 -3.45 5.15
C ARG A 162 1.32 -3.42 6.15
N SER A 163 1.27 -4.23 7.20
CA SER A 163 2.32 -4.29 8.23
C SER A 163 3.65 -4.76 7.66
N ALA A 164 3.64 -5.74 6.76
CA ALA A 164 4.84 -6.22 6.07
C ALA A 164 5.45 -5.12 5.20
N LEU A 165 4.62 -4.39 4.45
CA LEU A 165 5.07 -3.28 3.61
C LEU A 165 5.65 -2.12 4.45
N ILE A 166 4.97 -1.70 5.52
CA ILE A 166 5.47 -0.68 6.45
C ILE A 166 6.84 -1.09 7.02
N SER A 167 6.95 -2.35 7.47
CA SER A 167 8.22 -2.88 8.01
C SER A 167 9.32 -2.83 6.96
N HIS A 168 9.02 -3.28 5.75
CA HIS A 168 9.96 -3.27 4.65
C HIS A 168 10.45 -1.86 4.32
N LEU A 169 9.51 -0.92 4.13
CA LEU A 169 9.82 0.47 3.81
C LEU A 169 10.66 1.15 4.89
N ARG A 170 10.48 0.78 6.17
CA ARG A 170 11.24 1.34 7.30
C ARG A 170 12.64 0.79 7.46
N PHE A 171 12.80 -0.52 7.29
CA PHE A 171 14.02 -1.20 7.70
C PHE A 171 14.88 -1.66 6.53
N ASN A 172 14.28 -1.85 5.35
CA ASN A 172 14.99 -2.35 4.16
C ASN A 172 15.14 -1.29 3.06
N ILE A 173 14.37 -0.19 3.14
CA ILE A 173 14.49 0.95 2.25
C ILE A 173 14.88 2.17 3.06
N LEU A 174 15.77 3.02 2.53
CA LEU A 174 16.13 4.30 3.12
C LEU A 174 15.02 5.36 2.95
N CYS A 175 13.76 4.99 3.18
CA CYS A 175 12.60 5.86 3.11
C CYS A 175 12.11 6.18 4.52
N LYS A 176 11.70 7.44 4.75
CA LYS A 176 11.01 7.79 6.00
C LYS A 176 9.55 7.39 5.89
N VAL A 177 9.06 6.72 6.94
CA VAL A 177 7.67 6.25 7.04
C VAL A 177 7.05 6.75 8.33
N HIS A 178 5.95 7.48 8.20
CA HIS A 178 5.20 8.05 9.31
C HIS A 178 3.88 7.32 9.48
N GLU A 179 3.48 7.08 10.72
CA GLU A 179 2.16 6.57 11.05
C GLU A 179 1.41 7.59 11.91
N PHE A 180 0.16 7.84 11.55
CA PHE A 180 -0.75 8.73 12.24
C PHE A 180 -2.05 8.02 12.59
N ASP A 181 -2.86 8.57 13.47
CA ASP A 181 -4.19 8.01 13.70
C ASP A 181 -5.09 8.17 12.45
N SER A 182 -5.00 9.30 11.76
CA SER A 182 -5.77 9.63 10.56
C SER A 182 -5.17 10.83 9.82
N MET A 183 -5.77 11.20 8.68
CA MET A 183 -5.41 12.42 7.93
C MET A 183 -5.70 13.72 8.68
N TRP A 184 -6.47 13.67 9.76
CA TRP A 184 -6.79 14.81 10.63
C TRP A 184 -6.06 14.78 11.97
N ASP A 185 -5.01 13.96 12.08
CA ASP A 185 -4.10 13.95 13.23
C ASP A 185 -3.31 15.28 13.31
N VAL A 186 -3.22 15.84 14.51
CA VAL A 186 -2.47 17.08 14.79
C VAL A 186 -0.97 16.94 14.49
N ASN A 187 -0.42 15.73 14.60
CA ASN A 187 0.99 15.46 14.31
C ASN A 187 1.29 15.51 12.82
N LEU A 188 0.34 15.16 11.95
CA LEU A 188 0.50 15.31 10.50
C LEU A 188 0.66 16.78 10.13
N ARG A 189 -0.18 17.65 10.70
CA ARG A 189 -0.06 19.12 10.53
C ARG A 189 1.32 19.62 10.96
N THR A 190 1.85 19.10 12.07
CA THR A 190 3.19 19.46 12.55
C THR A 190 4.29 19.06 11.55
N ILE A 191 4.13 17.95 10.83
CA ILE A 191 5.07 17.55 9.77
C ILE A 191 4.92 18.45 8.55
N LEU A 192 3.71 18.78 8.12
CA LEU A 192 3.47 19.71 7.00
C LEU A 192 4.01 21.12 7.28
N GLU A 193 4.02 21.57 8.53
CA GLU A 193 4.61 22.86 8.90
C GLU A 193 6.15 22.83 8.91
N LYS A 194 6.74 21.68 9.25
CA LYS A 194 8.20 21.49 9.30
C LYS A 194 8.80 21.19 7.94
N CYS A 195 8.10 20.40 7.15
CA CYS A 195 8.51 19.94 5.85
C CYS A 195 7.74 20.79 4.83
N ASN A 196 8.45 21.56 3.99
CA ASN A 196 7.83 22.31 2.90
C ASN A 196 7.23 21.34 1.87
N CYS A 197 6.05 20.78 2.18
CA CYS A 197 5.40 19.73 1.42
C CYS A 197 4.69 20.32 0.21
N ALA A 198 5.02 19.82 -0.98
CA ALA A 198 4.45 20.32 -2.23
C ALA A 198 3.02 19.81 -2.46
N PHE A 199 2.80 18.51 -2.27
CA PHE A 199 1.52 17.83 -2.49
C PHE A 199 1.49 16.47 -1.77
N ILE A 200 0.34 15.80 -1.80
CA ILE A 200 0.19 14.39 -1.46
C ILE A 200 -0.10 13.57 -2.73
N LEU A 201 0.64 12.48 -2.90
CA LEU A 201 0.41 11.49 -3.95
C LEU A 201 -0.57 10.44 -3.41
N THR A 202 -1.70 10.24 -4.10
CA THR A 202 -2.77 9.34 -3.67
C THR A 202 -3.39 8.59 -4.85
N ASP A 203 -3.93 7.40 -4.62
CA ASP A 203 -4.66 6.63 -5.62
C ASP A 203 -6.15 6.99 -5.57
N PHE A 204 -6.62 7.74 -6.57
CA PHE A 204 -8.03 8.11 -6.67
C PHE A 204 -8.94 6.95 -7.13
N GLN A 205 -8.36 5.84 -7.57
CA GLN A 205 -9.02 4.59 -7.93
C GLN A 205 -8.85 3.51 -6.84
N MET A 206 -8.36 3.87 -5.65
CA MET A 206 -8.09 2.88 -4.59
C MET A 206 -9.35 2.09 -4.18
N LEU A 207 -10.53 2.72 -4.25
CA LEU A 207 -11.80 2.07 -3.94
C LEU A 207 -12.18 1.03 -5.00
N ASP A 208 -11.89 1.26 -6.28
CA ASP A 208 -12.13 0.27 -7.33
C ASP A 208 -11.31 -1.00 -7.09
N SER A 209 -10.04 -0.83 -6.70
CA SER A 209 -9.16 -1.94 -6.31
C SER A 209 -9.70 -2.65 -5.06
N TYR A 210 -10.16 -1.91 -4.06
CA TYR A 210 -10.74 -2.47 -2.85
C TYR A 210 -12.03 -3.27 -3.14
N PHE A 211 -12.94 -2.75 -3.96
CA PHE A 211 -14.20 -3.41 -4.33
C PHE A 211 -13.96 -4.69 -5.13
N LYS A 212 -12.97 -4.68 -6.04
CA LYS A 212 -12.58 -5.90 -6.78
C LYS A 212 -12.03 -6.98 -5.85
N LEU A 213 -11.25 -6.59 -4.83
CA LEU A 213 -10.70 -7.52 -3.85
C LEU A 213 -11.78 -8.06 -2.89
N PHE A 214 -12.82 -7.28 -2.61
CA PHE A 214 -13.82 -7.59 -1.58
C PHE A 214 -15.28 -7.31 -2.01
N PRO A 215 -15.77 -7.91 -3.12
CA PRO A 215 -17.03 -7.49 -3.78
C PRO A 215 -18.33 -7.77 -3.02
N HIS A 216 -18.26 -8.34 -1.82
CA HIS A 216 -19.43 -8.77 -1.03
C HIS A 216 -19.50 -8.08 0.34
N ASP A 217 -18.60 -7.15 0.62
CA ASP A 217 -18.56 -6.44 1.89
C ASP A 217 -19.35 -5.12 1.81
N ASP A 218 -19.77 -4.63 2.98
CA ASP A 218 -20.18 -3.23 3.12
C ASP A 218 -18.92 -2.36 3.13
N HIS A 219 -18.91 -1.36 2.25
CA HIS A 219 -17.78 -0.48 2.00
C HIS A 219 -17.98 0.95 2.50
N THR A 220 -19.14 1.25 3.10
CA THR A 220 -19.55 2.60 3.48
C THR A 220 -18.48 3.33 4.28
N ILE A 221 -17.86 2.65 5.25
CA ILE A 221 -16.83 3.27 6.11
C ILE A 221 -15.54 3.56 5.32
N GLN A 222 -15.10 2.67 4.46
CA GLN A 222 -13.88 2.84 3.66
C GLN A 222 -14.05 3.98 2.65
N GLU A 223 -15.22 4.06 2.01
CA GLU A 223 -15.58 5.15 1.11
C GLU A 223 -15.62 6.49 1.86
N MET A 224 -16.24 6.52 3.04
CA MET A 224 -16.24 7.72 3.88
C MET A 224 -14.83 8.15 4.28
N ILE A 225 -13.95 7.21 4.68
CA ILE A 225 -12.55 7.53 5.02
C ILE A 225 -11.85 8.14 3.81
N PHE A 226 -12.03 7.56 2.62
CA PHE A 226 -11.44 8.07 1.38
C PHE A 226 -11.89 9.51 1.09
N HIS A 227 -13.21 9.75 0.99
CA HIS A 227 -13.74 11.07 0.65
C HIS A 227 -13.40 12.13 1.71
N VAL A 228 -13.48 11.78 3.00
CA VAL A 228 -13.05 12.69 4.08
C VAL A 228 -11.56 13.00 3.97
N SER A 229 -10.72 12.03 3.63
CA SER A 229 -9.26 12.23 3.50
C SER A 229 -8.91 13.19 2.36
N ILE A 230 -9.55 13.04 1.19
CA ILE A 230 -9.37 13.95 0.05
C ILE A 230 -9.84 15.36 0.41
N CYS A 231 -11.07 15.47 0.92
CA CYS A 231 -11.65 16.74 1.36
C CYS A 231 -10.78 17.45 2.40
N TYR A 232 -10.32 16.72 3.42
CA TYR A 232 -9.50 17.28 4.48
C TYR A 232 -8.14 17.77 3.95
N SER A 233 -7.51 17.02 3.04
CA SER A 233 -6.24 17.40 2.41
C SER A 233 -6.37 18.71 1.63
N LEU A 234 -7.35 18.79 0.72
CA LEU A 234 -7.52 19.94 -0.17
C LEU A 234 -8.01 21.20 0.53
N LEU A 235 -8.87 21.06 1.55
CA LEU A 235 -9.61 22.18 2.14
C LEU A 235 -9.12 22.58 3.54
N SER A 236 -8.61 21.63 4.32
CA SER A 236 -8.20 21.87 5.72
C SER A 236 -6.69 21.92 5.92
N LEU A 237 -5.94 21.12 5.15
CA LEU A 237 -4.48 21.13 5.13
C LEU A 237 -3.91 22.04 4.04
N TYR A 238 -4.74 22.47 3.09
CA TYR A 238 -4.33 23.30 1.96
C TYR A 238 -3.20 22.64 1.15
N LEU A 239 -3.26 21.31 1.05
CA LEU A 239 -2.28 20.49 0.37
C LEU A 239 -2.88 19.99 -0.95
N GLY A 240 -2.21 20.27 -2.07
CA GLY A 240 -2.63 19.74 -3.37
C GLY A 240 -2.48 18.22 -3.44
N CYS A 241 -3.22 17.58 -4.33
CA CYS A 241 -3.17 16.14 -4.55
C CYS A 241 -2.66 15.82 -5.96
N VAL A 242 -1.88 14.76 -6.09
CA VAL A 242 -1.49 14.16 -7.37
C VAL A 242 -2.06 12.75 -7.44
N ASP A 243 -2.70 12.40 -8.56
CA ASP A 243 -3.13 11.03 -8.82
C ASP A 243 -1.93 10.16 -9.22
N MET A 244 -1.75 9.03 -8.53
CA MET A 244 -0.64 8.11 -8.79
C MET A 244 -0.83 7.19 -9.98
N ASN A 245 -2.05 7.00 -10.50
CA ASN A 245 -2.31 6.05 -11.59
C ASN A 245 -1.78 6.53 -12.94
N GLU A 246 -1.80 7.84 -13.17
CA GLU A 246 -1.49 8.45 -14.47
C GLU A 246 -0.25 9.35 -14.38
N VAL A 247 0.74 8.90 -13.60
CA VAL A 247 2.06 9.53 -13.56
C VAL A 247 2.93 9.02 -14.71
N GLU A 248 3.27 9.92 -15.63
CA GLU A 248 4.06 9.60 -16.82
C GLU A 248 5.48 10.16 -16.71
N LEU A 249 6.46 9.28 -16.92
CA LEU A 249 7.86 9.64 -16.96
C LEU A 249 8.29 9.96 -18.40
N THR A 250 8.72 11.19 -18.66
CA THR A 250 9.40 11.56 -19.91
C THR A 250 10.92 11.68 -19.69
N VAL A 251 11.67 12.00 -20.75
CA VAL A 251 13.14 12.18 -20.66
C VAL A 251 13.51 13.22 -19.62
N SER A 252 12.78 14.34 -19.54
CA SER A 252 13.09 15.46 -18.64
C SER A 252 12.03 15.72 -17.58
N THR A 253 10.78 15.31 -17.80
CA THR A 253 9.66 15.66 -16.91
C THR A 253 9.02 14.43 -16.28
N LEU A 254 8.30 14.68 -15.19
CA LEU A 254 7.33 13.79 -14.58
C LEU A 254 5.98 14.51 -14.70
N ASN A 255 5.10 14.00 -15.54
CA ASN A 255 3.77 14.57 -15.73
C ASN A 255 2.75 13.77 -14.92
N GLY A 256 1.70 14.42 -14.44
CA GLY A 256 0.61 13.74 -13.74
C GLY A 256 -0.60 14.64 -13.57
N PHE A 257 -1.72 14.05 -13.18
CA PHE A 257 -2.94 14.80 -12.86
C PHE A 257 -2.80 15.41 -11.46
N TYR A 258 -2.76 16.74 -11.43
CA TYR A 258 -2.66 17.52 -10.20
C TYR A 258 -3.97 18.26 -9.92
N CYS A 259 -4.44 18.15 -8.69
CA CYS A 259 -5.53 18.94 -8.13
C CYS A 259 -4.97 19.96 -7.13
N PRO A 260 -5.09 21.28 -7.38
CA PRO A 260 -4.62 22.30 -6.44
C PRO A 260 -5.47 22.32 -5.15
N PRO A 261 -4.92 22.84 -4.05
CA PRO A 261 -5.71 23.06 -2.84
C PRO A 261 -6.84 24.07 -3.11
N ALA A 262 -8.04 23.77 -2.62
CA ALA A 262 -9.24 24.55 -2.88
C ALA A 262 -9.32 25.76 -1.94
N GLY A 263 -8.66 26.84 -2.34
CA GLY A 263 -8.35 27.96 -1.46
C GLY A 263 -9.51 28.84 -0.99
N LYS A 264 -10.63 28.81 -1.72
CA LYS A 264 -11.75 29.74 -1.54
C LYS A 264 -12.96 29.12 -0.83
N LEU A 265 -13.00 27.80 -0.71
CA LEU A 265 -14.09 27.07 -0.05
C LEU A 265 -13.85 26.98 1.46
N GLN A 266 -14.07 28.09 2.19
CA GLN A 266 -14.17 28.06 3.66
C GLN A 266 -15.58 28.30 4.24
N PRO A 267 -16.66 27.63 3.77
CA PRO A 267 -17.92 27.67 4.49
C PRO A 267 -17.75 26.99 5.86
N LEU A 268 -18.09 27.72 6.94
CA LEU A 268 -18.11 27.20 8.31
C LEU A 268 -18.89 25.88 8.42
N ILE A 269 -19.90 25.73 7.55
CA ILE A 269 -20.74 24.54 7.40
C ILE A 269 -19.94 23.32 6.95
N PHE A 270 -19.01 23.46 6.01
CA PHE A 270 -18.23 22.32 5.53
C PHE A 270 -17.28 21.76 6.60
N ARG A 271 -16.70 22.65 7.42
CA ARG A 271 -15.91 22.22 8.58
C ARG A 271 -16.75 21.43 9.58
N GLN A 272 -18.01 21.83 9.77
CA GLN A 272 -18.92 21.10 10.64
C GLN A 272 -19.28 19.72 10.05
N LEU A 273 -19.52 19.63 8.74
CA LEU A 273 -19.74 18.35 8.07
C LEU A 273 -18.52 17.43 8.24
N LEU A 274 -17.31 17.89 7.90
CA LEU A 274 -16.11 17.08 8.05
C LEU A 274 -15.93 16.62 9.49
N LYS A 275 -16.14 17.51 10.46
CA LYS A 275 -16.07 17.14 11.88
C LYS A 275 -17.11 16.08 12.25
N ASN A 276 -18.34 16.19 11.76
CA ASN A 276 -19.40 15.21 11.99
C ASN A 276 -19.02 13.85 11.37
N SER A 277 -18.59 13.84 10.11
CA SER A 277 -18.17 12.63 9.40
C SER A 277 -16.98 11.97 10.07
N ILE A 278 -15.96 12.75 10.46
CA ILE A 278 -14.81 12.27 11.22
C ILE A 278 -15.26 11.60 12.53
N THR A 279 -16.13 12.26 13.29
CA THR A 279 -16.63 11.71 14.57
C THR A 279 -17.34 10.38 14.33
N ARG A 280 -18.19 10.29 13.30
CA ARG A 280 -18.91 9.06 12.93
C ARG A 280 -17.96 7.94 12.49
N ILE A 281 -16.96 8.25 11.66
CA ILE A 281 -15.92 7.30 11.25
C ILE A 281 -15.20 6.76 12.49
N GLU A 282 -14.75 7.64 13.38
CA GLU A 282 -14.03 7.25 14.60
C GLU A 282 -14.88 6.41 15.55
N GLU A 283 -16.17 6.71 15.69
CA GLU A 283 -17.12 5.92 16.48
C GLU A 283 -17.31 4.51 15.91
N ASN A 284 -17.49 4.37 14.60
CA ASN A 284 -17.65 3.08 13.93
C ASN A 284 -16.36 2.28 13.87
N CYS A 285 -15.21 2.96 13.88
CA CYS A 285 -13.90 2.34 13.89
C CYS A 285 -13.35 2.11 15.31
N ARG A 286 -14.13 2.29 16.39
CA ARG A 286 -13.60 2.09 17.75
C ARG A 286 -13.07 0.66 17.92
N PRO A 287 -11.83 0.48 18.41
CA PRO A 287 -11.29 -0.85 18.59
C PRO A 287 -12.12 -1.62 19.61
N SER A 288 -12.43 -2.89 19.30
CA SER A 288 -12.90 -3.82 20.33
C SER A 288 -11.77 -4.06 21.33
N PRO A 289 -12.05 -4.15 22.65
CA PRO A 289 -11.03 -4.47 23.64
C PRO A 289 -10.56 -5.91 23.43
N VAL A 290 -9.45 -6.07 22.69
CA VAL A 290 -8.81 -7.38 22.51
C VAL A 290 -7.82 -7.60 23.65
N SER A 291 -7.91 -8.75 24.30
CA SER A 291 -6.91 -9.21 25.27
C SER A 291 -5.60 -9.54 24.55
N THR A 292 -4.58 -8.71 24.72
CA THR A 292 -3.31 -8.80 23.98
C THR A 292 -2.13 -9.34 24.82
N ASN A 293 -2.38 -9.79 26.05
CA ASN A 293 -1.31 -10.15 26.99
C ASN A 293 -0.48 -11.38 26.56
N THR A 294 -1.07 -12.33 25.84
CA THR A 294 -0.39 -13.60 25.51
C THR A 294 0.80 -13.42 24.55
N VAL A 295 0.70 -12.52 23.57
CA VAL A 295 1.75 -12.32 22.54
C VAL A 295 3.02 -11.72 23.16
N ALA A 296 2.87 -10.77 24.09
CA ALA A 296 4.01 -10.07 24.72
C ALA A 296 4.86 -11.05 25.52
N THR A 297 4.21 -11.97 26.24
CA THR A 297 4.91 -12.98 27.02
C THR A 297 5.74 -13.89 26.12
N LEU A 298 5.18 -14.33 24.99
CA LEU A 298 5.87 -15.19 24.04
C LEU A 298 7.06 -14.49 23.38
N LEU A 299 6.90 -13.22 22.97
CA LEU A 299 7.97 -12.44 22.35
C LEU A 299 9.14 -12.16 23.31
N ARG A 300 8.86 -11.96 24.61
CA ARG A 300 9.90 -11.75 25.63
C ARG A 300 10.73 -13.00 25.93
N ALA A 301 10.22 -14.18 25.59
CA ALA A 301 10.91 -15.46 25.81
C ALA A 301 11.94 -15.79 24.71
N LEU A 302 12.11 -14.90 23.75
CA LEU A 302 13.03 -15.08 22.63
C LEU A 302 14.28 -14.21 22.85
N GLU A 303 15.47 -14.83 22.77
CA GLU A 303 16.77 -14.18 22.99
C GLU A 303 17.60 -14.17 21.70
N GLY A 304 18.35 -13.09 21.46
CA GLY A 304 19.31 -12.96 20.33
C GLY A 304 18.81 -12.11 19.16
N GLU A 305 19.70 -11.91 18.17
CA GLU A 305 19.28 -11.39 16.87
C GLU A 305 18.46 -12.47 16.15
N MET A 306 17.25 -12.11 15.74
CA MET A 306 16.33 -13.07 15.14
C MET A 306 15.76 -12.55 13.85
N ASP A 307 15.73 -13.42 12.85
CA ASP A 307 14.96 -13.23 11.64
C ASP A 307 13.47 -13.06 11.99
N VAL A 308 12.89 -11.91 11.64
CA VAL A 308 11.51 -11.55 11.95
C VAL A 308 10.51 -12.55 11.38
N ARG A 309 10.80 -13.14 10.20
CA ARG A 309 9.93 -14.13 9.56
C ARG A 309 9.81 -15.38 10.42
N ARG A 310 10.94 -15.88 10.95
CA ARG A 310 10.95 -17.05 11.83
C ARG A 310 10.17 -16.79 13.12
N VAL A 311 10.37 -15.62 13.73
CA VAL A 311 9.64 -15.21 14.95
C VAL A 311 8.14 -15.20 14.68
N ILE A 312 7.71 -14.56 13.59
CA ILE A 312 6.29 -14.50 13.23
C ILE A 312 5.73 -15.90 12.99
N THR A 313 6.43 -16.75 12.23
CA THR A 313 6.02 -18.13 11.96
C THR A 313 5.79 -18.91 13.26
N VAL A 314 6.77 -18.90 14.18
CA VAL A 314 6.69 -19.69 15.42
C VAL A 314 5.60 -19.17 16.34
N ILE A 315 5.55 -17.87 16.59
CA ILE A 315 4.57 -17.29 17.52
C ILE A 315 3.16 -17.38 16.94
N ALA A 316 2.96 -17.13 15.64
CA ALA A 316 1.64 -17.28 15.02
C ALA A 316 1.16 -18.73 15.03
N ALA A 317 2.04 -19.69 14.77
CA ALA A 317 1.73 -21.11 14.88
C ALA A 317 1.35 -21.52 16.32
N ALA A 318 2.09 -21.01 17.31
CA ALA A 318 1.78 -21.24 18.73
C ALA A 318 0.41 -20.68 19.11
N GLN A 319 0.09 -19.45 18.70
CA GLN A 319 -1.21 -18.84 18.96
C GLN A 319 -2.36 -19.59 18.29
N PHE A 320 -2.15 -20.03 17.05
CA PHE A 320 -3.14 -20.81 16.31
C PHE A 320 -3.43 -22.16 16.98
N LEU A 321 -2.43 -22.81 17.60
CA LEU A 321 -2.63 -24.04 18.38
C LEU A 321 -3.42 -23.82 19.68
N GLU A 322 -3.38 -22.61 20.24
CA GLU A 322 -4.16 -22.23 21.42
C GLU A 322 -5.58 -21.74 21.09
N ASP A 323 -5.88 -21.48 19.82
CA ASP A 323 -7.18 -21.00 19.38
C ASP A 323 -8.21 -22.14 19.36
N CYS A 324 -9.18 -22.08 20.29
CA CYS A 324 -10.27 -23.05 20.36
C CYS A 324 -11.19 -23.02 19.14
N ASP A 325 -11.24 -21.89 18.44
CA ASP A 325 -12.07 -21.69 17.27
C ASP A 325 -11.30 -22.00 15.98
N ALA A 326 -10.06 -22.51 16.04
CA ALA A 326 -9.26 -22.79 14.87
C ALA A 326 -9.81 -23.98 14.05
N PRO A 327 -9.73 -23.91 12.70
CA PRO A 327 -10.06 -25.01 11.80
C PRO A 327 -9.38 -26.33 12.19
N GLN A 328 -10.16 -27.41 12.21
CA GLN A 328 -9.65 -28.75 12.48
C GLN A 328 -9.26 -29.49 11.19
N PRO A 329 -8.24 -30.38 11.22
CA PRO A 329 -7.37 -30.66 12.35
C PRO A 329 -6.26 -29.61 12.52
N CYS A 330 -6.28 -28.88 13.65
CA CYS A 330 -5.44 -27.70 13.86
C CYS A 330 -3.93 -28.03 13.82
N LYS A 331 -3.53 -29.17 14.41
CA LYS A 331 -2.13 -29.64 14.39
C LYS A 331 -1.61 -29.94 12.99
N ASP A 332 -2.44 -30.48 12.11
CA ASP A 332 -2.04 -30.81 10.73
C ASP A 332 -1.85 -29.55 9.88
N TRP A 333 -2.74 -28.59 10.03
CA TRP A 333 -2.63 -27.28 9.40
C TRP A 333 -1.33 -26.57 9.79
N ILE A 334 -0.99 -26.56 11.08
CA ILE A 334 0.26 -25.97 11.54
C ILE A 334 1.48 -26.73 11.04
N ARG A 335 1.45 -28.06 11.01
CA ARG A 335 2.56 -28.83 10.44
C ARG A 335 2.77 -28.53 8.95
N ALA A 336 1.70 -28.41 8.16
CA ALA A 336 1.81 -27.99 6.76
C ALA A 336 2.36 -26.57 6.61
N PHE A 337 1.93 -25.63 7.47
CA PHE A 337 2.45 -24.26 7.49
C PHE A 337 3.95 -24.20 7.85
N LEU A 338 4.40 -25.02 8.79
CA LEU A 338 5.82 -25.09 9.15
C LEU A 338 6.67 -25.73 8.05
N ILE A 339 6.16 -26.76 7.35
CA ILE A 339 6.81 -27.32 6.16
C ILE A 339 6.94 -26.23 5.09
N TYR A 340 5.85 -25.48 4.83
CA TYR A 340 5.87 -24.36 3.89
C TYR A 340 6.90 -23.29 4.27
N SER A 341 6.95 -22.90 5.54
CA SER A 341 7.91 -21.90 6.02
C SER A 341 9.35 -22.39 5.83
N SER A 342 9.59 -23.69 6.01
CA SER A 342 10.90 -24.32 5.77
C SER A 342 11.27 -24.34 4.29
N VAL A 343 10.30 -24.63 3.42
CA VAL A 343 10.48 -24.53 1.96
C VAL A 343 10.78 -23.09 1.56
N LEU A 344 10.06 -22.11 2.11
CA LEU A 344 10.27 -20.69 1.84
C LEU A 344 11.64 -20.19 2.36
N GLU A 345 12.17 -20.78 3.42
CA GLU A 345 13.51 -20.46 3.94
C GLU A 345 14.62 -21.03 3.06
N VAL A 346 14.49 -22.28 2.61
CA VAL A 346 15.58 -23.04 1.98
C VAL A 346 15.55 -22.98 0.45
N LEU A 347 14.37 -22.98 -0.16
CA LEU A 347 14.23 -23.10 -1.61
C LEU A 347 14.59 -21.75 -2.28
N PRO A 348 15.53 -21.69 -3.25
CA PRO A 348 15.85 -20.44 -3.93
C PRO A 348 14.67 -19.86 -4.73
N LEU A 349 14.66 -18.54 -4.98
CA LEU A 349 13.52 -17.83 -5.56
C LEU A 349 13.13 -18.35 -6.95
N ASN A 350 14.11 -18.63 -7.82
CA ASN A 350 13.90 -19.20 -9.16
C ASN A 350 13.10 -20.53 -9.16
N PHE A 351 13.06 -21.28 -8.06
CA PHE A 351 12.29 -22.53 -7.97
C PHE A 351 10.88 -22.35 -7.38
N ARG A 352 10.52 -21.14 -6.94
CA ARG A 352 9.21 -20.85 -6.31
C ARG A 352 8.14 -20.45 -7.32
N GLY A 353 8.53 -20.02 -8.53
CA GLY A 353 7.62 -19.63 -9.61
C GLY A 353 7.02 -20.84 -10.31
N ARG A 354 5.82 -21.27 -9.92
CA ARG A 354 5.04 -22.29 -10.64
C ARG A 354 3.56 -21.94 -10.69
N SER A 355 2.86 -22.62 -11.60
CA SER A 355 1.44 -22.45 -11.95
C SER A 355 0.54 -22.28 -10.71
N SER A 356 -0.31 -21.27 -10.75
CA SER A 356 -1.30 -20.96 -9.73
C SER A 356 -2.36 -22.06 -9.63
N PHE A 357 -2.45 -22.70 -8.47
CA PHE A 357 -3.60 -23.50 -8.06
C PHE A 357 -4.50 -22.63 -7.20
N VAL A 358 -5.81 -22.71 -7.39
CA VAL A 358 -6.76 -22.03 -6.51
C VAL A 358 -7.38 -23.06 -5.57
N VAL A 359 -7.42 -22.73 -4.28
CA VAL A 359 -8.11 -23.54 -3.27
C VAL A 359 -9.43 -22.88 -2.92
N HIS A 360 -10.54 -23.57 -3.20
CA HIS A 360 -11.89 -23.02 -3.05
C HIS A 360 -12.61 -23.46 -1.77
N THR A 361 -11.88 -23.94 -0.76
CA THR A 361 -12.54 -24.51 0.44
C THR A 361 -12.68 -23.50 1.56
N SER A 362 -13.86 -23.46 2.19
CA SER A 362 -14.14 -22.55 3.31
C SER A 362 -13.16 -22.74 4.47
N VAL A 363 -12.75 -23.99 4.72
CA VAL A 363 -11.78 -24.37 5.75
C VAL A 363 -10.41 -23.74 5.48
N PHE A 364 -9.95 -23.73 4.22
CA PHE A 364 -8.69 -23.08 3.85
C PHE A 364 -8.78 -21.55 4.02
N THR A 365 -9.87 -20.94 3.57
CA THR A 365 -10.10 -19.49 3.75
C THR A 365 -10.14 -19.10 5.21
N GLU A 366 -10.79 -19.90 6.06
CA GLU A 366 -10.82 -19.67 7.52
C GLU A 366 -9.44 -19.85 8.16
N PHE A 367 -8.70 -20.88 7.75
CA PHE A 367 -7.31 -21.10 8.17
C PHE A 367 -6.45 -19.88 7.85
N LEU A 368 -6.46 -19.42 6.59
CA LEU A 368 -5.70 -18.24 6.16
C LEU A 368 -6.08 -17.00 6.95
N LYS A 369 -7.39 -16.74 7.12
CA LYS A 369 -7.87 -15.57 7.87
C LYS A 369 -7.32 -15.57 9.30
N LYS A 370 -7.39 -16.69 10.01
CA LYS A 370 -6.88 -16.79 11.39
C LYS A 370 -5.36 -16.75 11.45
N LEU A 371 -4.68 -17.48 10.58
CA LEU A 371 -3.21 -17.47 10.54
C LEU A 371 -2.67 -16.06 10.26
N HIS A 372 -3.17 -15.39 9.22
CA HIS A 372 -2.75 -14.04 8.87
C HIS A 372 -3.09 -13.02 9.97
N LYS A 373 -4.22 -13.22 10.67
CA LYS A 373 -4.55 -12.41 11.85
C LYS A 373 -3.47 -12.56 12.92
N TYR A 374 -3.07 -13.77 13.26
CA TYR A 374 -2.00 -14.00 14.23
C TYR A 374 -0.66 -13.45 13.76
N MET A 375 -0.26 -13.73 12.51
CA MET A 375 0.96 -13.19 11.93
C MET A 375 1.00 -11.66 12.00
N ASN A 376 -0.12 -10.99 11.69
CA ASN A 376 -0.22 -9.53 11.74
C ASN A 376 -0.14 -9.03 13.18
N CYS A 377 -0.82 -9.69 14.13
CA CYS A 377 -0.71 -9.37 15.54
C CYS A 377 0.74 -9.47 16.06
N VAL A 378 1.49 -10.50 15.65
CA VAL A 378 2.90 -10.64 16.04
C VAL A 378 3.74 -9.52 15.42
N LEU A 379 3.64 -9.31 14.11
CA LEU A 379 4.43 -8.29 13.41
C LEU A 379 4.15 -6.88 13.93
N HIS A 380 2.87 -6.53 14.12
CA HIS A 380 2.50 -5.23 14.67
C HIS A 380 3.09 -5.00 16.07
N ARG A 381 3.13 -6.03 16.91
CA ARG A 381 3.74 -5.92 18.25
C ARG A 381 5.25 -5.81 18.19
N ILE A 382 5.90 -6.50 17.27
CA ILE A 382 7.34 -6.33 17.01
C ILE A 382 7.64 -4.87 16.62
N LEU A 383 6.79 -4.26 15.79
CA LEU A 383 6.98 -2.87 15.33
C LEU A 383 6.76 -1.82 16.42
N HIS A 384 5.78 -2.00 17.32
CA HIS A 384 5.33 -0.93 18.22
C HIS A 384 5.59 -1.17 19.71
N ASP A 385 5.56 -2.44 20.16
CA ASP A 385 5.53 -2.73 21.60
C ASP A 385 6.91 -3.12 22.17
N ILE A 386 7.88 -3.49 21.32
CA ILE A 386 9.16 -4.07 21.76
C ILE A 386 10.36 -3.37 21.10
N PRO A 387 10.68 -2.12 21.52
CA PRO A 387 11.74 -1.32 20.90
C PRO A 387 13.18 -1.83 21.16
N ASN A 388 13.37 -2.83 22.04
CA ASN A 388 14.70 -3.20 22.56
C ASN A 388 15.25 -4.54 22.05
N VAL A 389 14.56 -5.21 21.12
CA VAL A 389 15.04 -6.47 20.53
C VAL A 389 15.55 -6.19 19.12
N ASN A 390 16.76 -6.65 18.81
CA ASN A 390 17.37 -6.50 17.50
C ASN A 390 16.77 -7.53 16.53
N TYR A 391 15.63 -7.21 15.93
CA TYR A 391 15.03 -8.04 14.89
C TYR A 391 15.67 -7.73 13.53
N ASN A 392 15.95 -8.79 12.77
CA ASN A 392 16.39 -8.70 11.39
C ASN A 392 15.17 -8.73 10.46
N PHE A 393 14.93 -7.62 9.77
CA PHE A 393 13.77 -7.42 8.88
C PHE A 393 14.05 -7.77 7.41
N ASN A 394 15.22 -8.32 7.08
CA ASN A 394 15.61 -8.56 5.69
C ASN A 394 14.64 -9.47 4.93
N THR A 395 13.95 -10.37 5.63
CA THR A 395 13.01 -11.36 5.07
C THR A 395 11.54 -10.94 5.14
N VAL A 396 11.23 -9.77 5.70
CA VAL A 396 9.84 -9.34 5.95
C VAL A 396 9.02 -9.17 4.67
N ALA A 397 9.68 -8.81 3.56
CA ALA A 397 9.06 -8.74 2.24
C ALA A 397 8.59 -10.13 1.75
N ASP A 398 9.27 -11.20 2.17
CA ASP A 398 9.00 -12.59 1.79
C ASP A 398 8.32 -13.36 2.94
N LEU A 399 7.40 -12.69 3.65
CA LEU A 399 6.67 -13.23 4.79
C LEU A 399 5.55 -14.21 4.36
N TRP A 400 4.96 -14.00 3.17
CA TRP A 400 3.89 -14.85 2.64
C TRP A 400 3.96 -15.04 1.12
N HIS A 401 3.76 -16.28 0.68
CA HIS A 401 3.68 -16.70 -0.71
C HIS A 401 2.57 -17.76 -0.87
N GLY A 402 1.34 -17.32 -1.10
CA GLY A 402 0.12 -18.15 -1.09
C GLY A 402 0.18 -19.35 -2.02
N ASN A 403 0.64 -19.16 -3.26
CA ASN A 403 0.73 -20.27 -4.24
C ASN A 403 1.72 -21.36 -3.82
N LEU A 404 2.81 -20.98 -3.13
CA LEU A 404 3.79 -21.95 -2.62
C LEU A 404 3.20 -22.73 -1.45
N PHE A 405 2.43 -22.06 -0.59
CA PHE A 405 1.71 -22.75 0.46
C PHE A 405 0.72 -23.77 -0.10
N VAL A 406 -0.02 -23.43 -1.15
CA VAL A 406 -0.94 -24.36 -1.83
C VAL A 406 -0.19 -25.54 -2.46
N LEU A 407 0.97 -25.31 -3.07
CA LEU A 407 1.81 -26.40 -3.59
C LEU A 407 2.25 -27.36 -2.48
N VAL A 408 2.66 -26.82 -1.32
CA VAL A 408 3.01 -27.63 -0.15
C VAL A 408 1.80 -28.39 0.36
N LEU A 409 0.61 -27.78 0.43
CA LEU A 409 -0.63 -28.45 0.82
C LEU A 409 -0.98 -29.61 -0.12
N ASN A 410 -0.90 -29.39 -1.43
CA ASN A 410 -1.14 -30.44 -2.42
C ASN A 410 -0.15 -31.60 -2.25
N TYR A 411 1.12 -31.26 -2.02
CA TYR A 411 2.17 -32.26 -1.82
C TYR A 411 1.96 -33.08 -0.53
N VAL A 412 1.68 -32.45 0.61
CA VAL A 412 1.47 -33.18 1.87
C VAL A 412 0.17 -33.98 1.87
N THR A 413 -0.89 -33.49 1.23
CA THR A 413 -2.18 -34.22 1.15
C THR A 413 -2.05 -35.48 0.29
N ALA A 414 -1.30 -35.40 -0.82
CA ALA A 414 -0.97 -36.56 -1.66
C ALA A 414 -0.14 -37.64 -0.93
N HIS A 415 0.58 -37.27 0.14
CA HIS A 415 1.42 -38.16 0.95
C HIS A 415 0.90 -38.36 2.38
N SER A 416 -0.40 -38.15 2.60
CA SER A 416 -1.01 -38.16 3.95
C SER A 416 -0.98 -39.49 4.70
N SER A 417 -0.63 -40.59 4.02
CA SER A 417 -0.42 -41.92 4.60
C SER A 417 1.05 -42.26 4.85
N CYS A 418 2.00 -41.43 4.41
CA CYS A 418 3.42 -41.73 4.49
C CYS A 418 3.98 -41.43 5.90
N GLU A 419 4.80 -42.35 6.42
CA GLU A 419 5.53 -42.14 7.67
C GLU A 419 6.70 -41.15 7.51
N GLU A 420 7.21 -41.00 6.29
CA GLU A 420 8.21 -40.00 5.92
C GLU A 420 7.88 -39.38 4.56
N ILE A 421 8.14 -38.08 4.42
CA ILE A 421 7.96 -37.34 3.17
C ILE A 421 9.33 -36.87 2.67
N LEU A 422 9.57 -37.00 1.36
CA LEU A 422 10.83 -36.64 0.71
C LEU A 422 10.95 -35.12 0.51
N LEU A 423 11.35 -34.40 1.57
CA LEU A 423 11.56 -32.94 1.52
C LEU A 423 13.04 -32.54 1.30
N GLY A 424 13.98 -33.49 1.40
CA GLY A 424 15.42 -33.22 1.37
C GLY A 424 15.97 -32.72 2.71
N ASP A 425 17.26 -32.98 2.97
CA ASP A 425 17.85 -32.84 4.31
C ASP A 425 17.81 -31.41 4.85
N HIS A 426 18.05 -30.40 3.99
CA HIS A 426 18.03 -29.00 4.40
C HIS A 426 16.63 -28.53 4.83
N ILE A 427 15.60 -28.89 4.06
CA ILE A 427 14.21 -28.53 4.38
C ILE A 427 13.75 -29.28 5.64
N LEU A 428 14.11 -30.56 5.77
CA LEU A 428 13.80 -31.35 6.97
C LEU A 428 14.45 -30.77 8.23
N THR A 429 15.70 -30.32 8.13
CA THR A 429 16.41 -29.70 9.26
C THR A 429 15.74 -28.39 9.68
N ALA A 430 15.40 -27.52 8.72
CA ALA A 430 14.68 -26.28 9.00
C ALA A 430 13.30 -26.57 9.62
N TYR A 431 12.58 -27.57 9.10
CA TYR A 431 11.27 -27.99 9.62
C TYR A 431 11.36 -28.49 11.06
N ASP A 432 12.35 -29.33 11.38
CA ASP A 432 12.54 -29.81 12.75
C ASP A 432 12.81 -28.69 13.73
N HIS A 433 13.64 -27.71 13.34
CA HIS A 433 13.92 -26.55 14.18
C HIS A 433 12.65 -25.75 14.47
N LEU A 434 11.85 -25.44 13.44
CA LEU A 434 10.57 -24.73 13.63
C LEU A 434 9.59 -25.54 14.49
N LEU A 435 9.50 -26.86 14.25
CA LEU A 435 8.62 -27.75 14.99
C LEU A 435 8.99 -27.77 16.48
N LEU A 436 10.28 -27.92 16.81
CA LEU A 436 10.79 -27.92 18.18
C LEU A 436 10.54 -26.58 18.89
N GLU A 437 10.70 -25.45 18.19
CA GLU A 437 10.41 -24.13 18.75
C GLU A 437 8.92 -23.96 19.09
N VAL A 438 8.03 -24.38 18.20
CA VAL A 438 6.58 -24.32 18.47
C VAL A 438 6.20 -25.23 19.64
N ILE A 439 6.77 -26.45 19.72
CA ILE A 439 6.56 -27.37 20.86
C ILE A 439 7.05 -26.73 22.15
N ARG A 440 8.23 -26.10 22.14
CA ARG A 440 8.81 -25.42 23.31
C ARG A 440 7.90 -24.29 23.81
N HIS A 441 7.25 -23.54 22.93
CA HIS A 441 6.38 -22.42 23.31
C HIS A 441 4.97 -22.82 23.72
N THR A 442 4.47 -23.96 23.24
CA THR A 442 3.08 -24.39 23.49
C THR A 442 2.96 -25.52 24.50
N GLU A 443 4.07 -26.22 24.78
CA GLU A 443 4.10 -27.50 25.51
C GLU A 443 3.20 -28.59 24.86
N LYS A 444 2.70 -28.35 23.64
CA LYS A 444 1.83 -29.28 22.90
C LYS A 444 2.69 -30.18 22.02
N PRO A 445 2.58 -31.51 22.14
CA PRO A 445 3.33 -32.40 21.29
C PRO A 445 2.80 -32.33 19.84
N LEU A 446 3.74 -32.10 18.91
CA LEU A 446 3.54 -32.20 17.47
C LEU A 446 4.45 -33.32 16.94
N THR A 447 3.88 -34.28 16.21
CA THR A 447 4.66 -35.30 15.52
C THR A 447 5.03 -34.83 14.12
N ARG A 448 6.16 -35.30 13.60
CA ARG A 448 6.66 -34.92 12.27
C ARG A 448 5.68 -35.27 11.15
N PHE A 449 5.34 -36.55 11.06
CA PHE A 449 4.45 -37.14 10.05
C PHE A 449 3.55 -38.20 10.73
N PRO A 450 2.49 -38.67 10.05
CA PRO A 450 1.89 -38.13 8.83
C PRO A 450 1.20 -36.78 9.07
N VAL A 451 1.09 -35.97 8.01
CA VAL A 451 0.25 -34.75 7.97
C VAL A 451 -1.04 -35.06 7.22
N LYS A 452 -2.18 -34.94 7.90
CA LYS A 452 -3.50 -35.34 7.40
C LYS A 452 -4.43 -34.14 7.34
N ILE A 453 -4.47 -33.49 6.18
CA ILE A 453 -5.47 -32.45 5.91
C ILE A 453 -6.52 -33.04 4.97
N GLN A 454 -7.78 -32.96 5.38
CA GLN A 454 -8.91 -33.51 4.63
C GLN A 454 -9.73 -32.39 3.99
N ASN A 455 -10.54 -32.74 2.99
CA ASN A 455 -11.51 -31.85 2.36
C ASN A 455 -10.91 -30.60 1.71
N ILE A 456 -9.68 -30.68 1.18
CA ILE A 456 -9.13 -29.66 0.28
C ILE A 456 -9.40 -30.08 -1.15
N VAL A 457 -9.98 -29.16 -1.92
CA VAL A 457 -10.17 -29.29 -3.37
C VAL A 457 -9.27 -28.27 -4.05
N PHE A 458 -8.40 -28.76 -4.92
CA PHE A 458 -7.51 -27.96 -5.73
C PHE A 458 -8.09 -27.85 -7.15
N SER A 459 -8.15 -26.64 -7.69
CA SER A 459 -8.42 -26.40 -9.11
C SER A 459 -7.19 -25.78 -9.76
N ALA A 460 -6.86 -26.22 -10.97
CA ALA A 460 -5.93 -25.48 -11.81
C ALA A 460 -6.61 -24.19 -12.25
N LYS A 461 -5.91 -23.05 -12.18
CA LYS A 461 -6.43 -21.80 -12.74
C LYS A 461 -6.61 -22.02 -14.25
N ALA A 462 -7.83 -21.89 -14.74
CA ALA A 462 -8.06 -21.87 -16.18
C ALA A 462 -7.30 -20.66 -16.73
N SER A 463 -6.34 -20.89 -17.62
CA SER A 463 -5.72 -19.81 -18.37
C SER A 463 -6.81 -19.19 -19.25
N GLU A 464 -7.39 -18.08 -18.82
CA GLU A 464 -8.23 -17.27 -19.71
C GLU A 464 -7.33 -16.69 -20.80
N GLY A 465 -7.31 -17.34 -21.97
CA GLY A 465 -6.52 -16.94 -23.14
C GLY A 465 -6.40 -18.00 -24.24
N GLU A 466 -7.41 -18.04 -25.12
CA GLU A 466 -7.40 -18.54 -26.51
C GLU A 466 -7.19 -20.05 -26.79
N GLU A 467 -8.30 -20.81 -26.73
CA GLU A 467 -8.51 -21.88 -27.71
C GLU A 467 -8.71 -21.24 -29.10
N ASN A 468 -7.66 -21.14 -29.90
CA ASN A 468 -7.76 -21.29 -31.36
C ASN A 468 -6.40 -21.57 -32.03
N THR A 469 -6.31 -22.76 -32.61
CA THR A 469 -5.40 -23.22 -33.67
C THR A 469 -3.90 -23.33 -33.39
N SER A 470 -3.42 -24.55 -33.61
CA SER A 470 -2.05 -25.04 -33.62
C SER A 470 -1.04 -24.16 -34.39
N VAL A 471 -0.18 -23.45 -33.66
CA VAL A 471 1.23 -23.20 -34.02
C VAL A 471 2.03 -23.14 -32.73
N GLU A 472 3.12 -23.91 -32.63
CA GLU A 472 4.09 -23.85 -31.55
C GLU A 472 4.53 -22.38 -31.29
N ARG A 473 4.25 -21.86 -30.09
CA ARG A 473 4.83 -20.61 -29.60
C ARG A 473 5.65 -20.88 -28.33
N PRO A 474 6.86 -20.31 -28.19
CA PRO A 474 7.66 -20.41 -26.98
C PRO A 474 7.08 -19.53 -25.87
N ALA A 475 7.32 -19.95 -24.63
CA ALA A 475 7.17 -19.26 -23.35
C ALA A 475 6.29 -17.98 -23.31
N CYS A 476 5.13 -18.13 -22.69
CA CYS A 476 4.28 -17.13 -22.01
C CYS A 476 4.87 -15.70 -21.97
N SER A 477 4.56 -14.89 -22.97
CA SER A 477 4.80 -13.45 -22.96
C SER A 477 3.67 -12.77 -22.19
N LEU A 478 4.00 -12.14 -21.06
CA LEU A 478 3.15 -11.23 -20.30
C LEU A 478 2.56 -10.14 -21.22
N PRO A 479 1.32 -9.66 -20.99
CA PRO A 479 0.73 -8.61 -21.80
C PRO A 479 1.37 -7.25 -21.47
N LEU A 480 1.92 -6.59 -22.49
CA LEU A 480 2.41 -5.21 -22.43
C LEU A 480 1.25 -4.22 -22.49
N PRO A 481 1.30 -3.17 -21.63
CA PRO A 481 1.26 -1.82 -22.17
C PRO A 481 2.44 -0.97 -21.68
N HIS A 482 3.13 -0.40 -22.68
CA HIS A 482 4.02 0.76 -22.70
C HIS A 482 5.34 0.73 -21.89
N ASN A 483 6.44 0.65 -22.67
CA ASN A 483 7.79 1.14 -22.42
C ASN A 483 8.29 1.16 -20.97
N HIS A 484 8.85 0.04 -20.48
CA HIS A 484 10.08 0.01 -19.67
C HIS A 484 10.61 -1.43 -19.65
N HIS A 485 11.60 -1.74 -20.50
CA HIS A 485 12.31 -3.02 -20.55
C HIS A 485 13.57 -3.05 -19.66
N GLU A 486 13.74 -2.08 -18.78
CA GLU A 486 14.85 -2.08 -17.83
C GLU A 486 14.38 -2.63 -16.49
N VAL A 487 15.06 -3.69 -16.05
CA VAL A 487 15.05 -4.12 -14.65
C VAL A 487 15.41 -2.90 -13.82
N VAL A 488 14.49 -2.43 -12.99
CA VAL A 488 14.74 -1.27 -12.14
C VAL A 488 15.48 -1.80 -10.91
N PRO A 489 16.76 -1.45 -10.69
CA PRO A 489 17.52 -1.99 -9.56
C PRO A 489 16.85 -1.57 -8.26
N THR A 490 16.31 -2.52 -7.51
CA THR A 490 15.62 -2.28 -6.23
C THR A 490 16.62 -1.98 -5.10
N GLY A 491 16.17 -1.25 -4.09
CA GLY A 491 17.01 -0.94 -2.92
C GLY A 491 17.20 -2.16 -2.01
N CYS A 492 16.23 -3.08 -2.00
CA CYS A 492 16.31 -4.32 -1.25
C CYS A 492 17.00 -5.45 -2.05
N LEU A 493 17.89 -6.20 -1.37
CA LEU A 493 18.57 -7.38 -1.91
C LEU A 493 17.59 -8.47 -2.36
N LEU A 494 16.54 -8.77 -1.58
CA LEU A 494 15.56 -9.80 -1.95
C LEU A 494 14.71 -9.41 -3.14
N ALA A 495 14.29 -8.14 -3.22
CA ALA A 495 13.59 -7.64 -4.40
C ALA A 495 14.49 -7.67 -5.64
N PHE A 496 15.79 -7.43 -5.46
CA PHE A 496 16.77 -7.48 -6.54
C PHE A 496 16.99 -8.92 -7.02
N GLN A 497 17.14 -9.86 -6.08
CA GLN A 497 17.24 -11.29 -6.39
C GLN A 497 15.96 -11.82 -7.07
N PHE A 498 14.79 -11.34 -6.64
CA PHE A 498 13.53 -11.67 -7.32
C PHE A 498 13.55 -11.22 -8.79
N CYS A 499 14.09 -10.03 -9.08
CA CYS A 499 14.25 -9.57 -10.47
C CYS A 499 15.19 -10.45 -11.28
N GLU A 500 16.36 -10.79 -10.72
CA GLU A 500 17.36 -11.63 -11.37
C GLU A 500 16.82 -13.02 -11.71
N ASP A 501 16.05 -13.63 -10.79
CA ASP A 501 15.61 -15.01 -10.90
C ASP A 501 14.33 -15.22 -11.74
N VAL A 502 13.52 -14.17 -11.90
CA VAL A 502 12.22 -14.25 -12.58
C VAL A 502 12.28 -13.73 -14.03
N LEU A 503 13.28 -12.92 -14.39
CA LEU A 503 13.45 -12.42 -15.76
C LEU A 503 14.23 -13.42 -16.63
N PRO A 504 13.75 -13.75 -17.84
CA PRO A 504 14.43 -14.69 -18.72
C PRO A 504 15.83 -14.19 -19.11
N ASP A 505 16.78 -15.12 -19.24
CA ASP A 505 18.20 -14.89 -19.56
C ASP A 505 18.46 -13.95 -20.75
N ALA A 506 17.49 -13.79 -21.65
CA ALA A 506 17.55 -12.90 -22.80
C ALA A 506 17.65 -11.40 -22.44
N MET A 507 17.28 -10.98 -21.22
CA MET A 507 17.38 -9.57 -20.78
C MET A 507 18.64 -9.25 -19.96
N ARG A 508 19.47 -10.24 -19.61
CA ARG A 508 20.68 -10.04 -18.77
C ARG A 508 21.86 -9.35 -19.49
N TYR A 509 21.79 -9.13 -20.79
CA TYR A 509 22.93 -8.63 -21.59
C TYR A 509 22.88 -7.13 -21.96
N ASN A 510 21.94 -6.35 -21.42
CA ASN A 510 21.87 -4.91 -21.66
C ASN A 510 21.64 -4.10 -20.36
N CYS A 511 22.45 -4.35 -19.32
CA CYS A 511 22.62 -3.44 -18.17
C CYS A 511 24.07 -2.97 -18.10
#